data_AF-A0A388PK65-F1
#
_entry.id   AF-A0A388PK65-F1
#
_cell.length_a   1.000
_cell.length_b   1.000
_cell.length_c   1.000
_cell.angle_alpha   90.00
_cell.angle_beta   90.00
_cell.angle_gamma   90.00
#
_symmetry.space_group_name_H-M   'P 1'
#
loop_
_entity.id
_entity.type
_entity.pdbx_description
1 polymer ?
#
loop_
_entity_poly.entity_id
_entity_poly.type
_entity_poly.pdbx_seq_one_letter_code
_entity_poly.pdbx_strand_id
1 'polypeptide(L)'
;MLTIESIGGNVFDSIVYAERQPQRWMSGSDNGARTQNVGGPTEKATPAELVHVAITYAADGKTTIYRNGQPYGKAYSPTNAAGGLHAFAQAKSHLLFGRRHTGGNNSFLQGEIEEARLYNFALTADQIALSFQTGILRGEVPAIAANDGTLKAAREEADKLRAQLKESTPSDGKLTAGFAGETDPTHPLHASGLQRVGLRPNPPKAAPTDAPDWDLASATATAWSQHGNGMAGRITPGEFRVETSGPDVLRQILPSGLHSHTLSTKHSAVLTSPRFKITTDFISVQVMGRGATLRLIPDNYPLSPGGSRFPKAVVNTERATWLTLDTAYRKGSHAYLELTLPDDSPNPDGKLGVAGWFGVRQVRFHDGKVNAPKGEAVIVTAPTLTRSVMSRMPSWTPPKRGVATRPTKPRRHS
;
A
#
# COMPACT_ATOMS: atom_id res chain seq x y z
N MET A 1 -11.55 11.27 16.85
CA MET A 1 -10.36 12.11 17.06
C MET A 1 -9.25 11.59 16.17
N LEU A 2 -8.58 12.47 15.45
CA LEU A 2 -7.45 12.18 14.56
C LEU A 2 -6.38 13.23 14.84
N THR A 3 -5.14 12.79 15.07
CA THR A 3 -4.05 13.67 15.49
C THR A 3 -2.80 13.41 14.68
N ILE A 4 -2.08 14.47 14.34
CA ILE A 4 -0.66 14.43 14.02
C ILE A 4 0.12 15.03 15.19
N GLU A 5 1.17 14.34 15.65
CA GLU A 5 2.00 14.84 16.75
C GLU A 5 3.48 14.56 16.53
N SER A 6 4.32 15.37 17.17
CA SER A 6 5.73 15.04 17.37
C SER A 6 5.85 13.76 18.22
N ILE A 7 6.89 12.96 18.01
CA ILE A 7 7.16 11.81 18.90
C ILE A 7 7.25 12.30 20.35
N GLY A 8 6.47 11.68 21.23
CA GLY A 8 6.32 12.08 22.63
C GLY A 8 5.15 13.02 22.94
N GLY A 9 4.45 13.54 21.92
CA GLY A 9 3.20 14.29 22.08
C GLY A 9 3.31 15.76 22.46
N ASN A 10 4.53 16.31 22.56
CA ASN A 10 4.74 17.69 23.02
C ASN A 10 4.14 18.76 22.10
N VAL A 11 4.13 18.51 20.79
CA VAL A 11 3.52 19.37 19.77
C VAL A 11 2.55 18.53 18.96
N PHE A 12 1.32 19.01 18.76
CA PHE A 12 0.30 18.27 18.02
C PHE A 12 -0.73 19.19 17.37
N ASP A 13 -1.36 18.69 16.31
CA ASP A 13 -2.61 19.23 15.74
C ASP A 13 -3.64 18.10 15.64
N SER A 14 -4.87 18.37 16.07
CA SER A 14 -5.87 17.32 16.24
C SER A 14 -7.30 17.78 15.95
N ILE A 15 -8.09 16.86 15.40
CA ILE A 15 -9.55 16.95 15.41
C ILE A 15 -10.03 16.48 16.78
N VAL A 16 -10.47 17.41 17.61
CA VAL A 16 -10.88 17.15 19.00
C VAL A 16 -12.36 17.43 19.20
N TYR A 17 -12.96 16.66 20.10
CA TYR A 17 -14.34 16.80 20.55
C TYR A 17 -14.39 17.10 22.04
N ALA A 18 -15.22 18.07 22.42
CA ALA A 18 -15.58 18.38 23.81
C ALA A 18 -14.40 18.74 24.76
N GLU A 19 -13.26 19.21 24.24
CA GLU A 19 -12.12 19.60 25.08
C GLU A 19 -12.31 20.96 25.75
N ARG A 20 -12.44 22.05 24.97
CA ARG A 20 -12.62 23.40 25.53
C ARG A 20 -14.08 23.79 25.74
N GLN A 21 -14.96 23.26 24.89
CA GLN A 21 -16.39 23.56 24.92
C GLN A 21 -17.16 22.25 24.87
N PRO A 22 -18.11 22.02 25.79
CA PRO A 22 -18.84 20.76 25.85
C PRO A 22 -19.57 20.51 24.52
N GLN A 23 -19.51 19.27 24.05
CA GLN A 23 -20.18 18.79 22.85
C GLN A 23 -19.85 19.56 21.57
N ARG A 24 -18.66 20.16 21.45
CA ARG A 24 -18.25 20.86 20.21
C ARG A 24 -16.98 20.28 19.63
N TRP A 25 -16.91 20.26 18.31
CA TRP A 25 -15.69 19.98 17.55
C TRP A 25 -14.75 21.19 17.56
N MET A 26 -13.44 20.94 17.52
CA MET A 26 -12.42 21.98 17.49
C MET A 26 -11.10 21.46 16.90
N SER A 27 -10.28 22.39 16.42
CA SER A 27 -8.86 22.14 16.08
C SER A 27 -8.04 22.27 17.35
N GLY A 28 -7.72 21.14 17.98
CA GLY A 28 -6.86 21.07 19.16
C GLY A 28 -5.38 21.20 18.79
N SER A 29 -4.61 21.84 19.66
CA SER A 29 -3.16 21.99 19.53
C SER A 29 -2.48 22.06 20.90
N ASP A 30 -1.17 21.86 20.95
CA ASP A 30 -0.38 21.96 22.18
C ASP A 30 -0.57 23.31 22.87
N ASN A 31 -0.92 23.26 24.17
CA ASN A 31 -1.28 24.43 24.98
C ASN A 31 -2.39 25.33 24.36
N GLY A 32 -3.09 24.82 23.34
CA GLY A 32 -4.00 25.57 22.49
C GLY A 32 -3.36 26.72 21.70
N ALA A 33 -2.08 26.63 21.37
CA ALA A 33 -1.33 27.64 20.64
C ALA A 33 -1.96 28.03 19.29
N ARG A 34 -2.54 27.05 18.59
CA ARG A 34 -3.22 27.20 17.28
C ARG A 34 -4.73 27.00 17.38
N THR A 35 -5.28 26.95 18.59
CA THR A 35 -6.69 26.61 18.84
C THR A 35 -7.53 27.84 19.12
N GLN A 36 -8.59 28.03 18.33
CA GLN A 36 -9.62 29.05 18.60
C GLN A 36 -11.03 28.44 18.68
N ASN A 37 -11.90 29.10 19.45
CA ASN A 37 -13.32 28.73 19.53
C ASN A 37 -14.04 29.27 18.29
N VAL A 38 -14.52 28.37 17.44
CA VAL A 38 -15.15 28.74 16.16
C VAL A 38 -16.64 29.01 16.26
N GLY A 39 -17.27 28.70 17.40
CA GLY A 39 -18.71 28.90 17.60
C GLY A 39 -19.62 27.99 16.75
N GLY A 40 -19.11 26.86 16.24
CA GLY A 40 -19.93 25.85 15.55
C GLY A 40 -20.89 25.13 16.52
N PRO A 41 -22.06 24.64 16.07
CA PRO A 41 -23.17 24.11 16.89
C PRO A 41 -22.81 22.89 17.74
N THR A 42 -23.58 22.58 18.78
CA THR A 42 -23.29 21.38 19.60
C THR A 42 -23.59 20.13 18.79
N GLU A 43 -22.77 19.10 18.97
CA GLU A 43 -23.00 17.80 18.35
C GLU A 43 -24.23 17.14 18.97
N LYS A 44 -25.10 16.66 18.11
CA LYS A 44 -26.36 15.99 18.47
C LYS A 44 -26.46 14.58 17.88
N ALA A 45 -25.46 14.17 17.08
CA ALA A 45 -25.44 12.85 16.51
C ALA A 45 -25.53 11.78 17.61
N THR A 46 -26.38 10.79 17.37
CA THR A 46 -26.48 9.62 18.24
C THR A 46 -25.31 8.65 17.99
N PRO A 47 -25.03 7.70 18.89
CA PRO A 47 -23.95 6.72 18.69
C PRO A 47 -24.08 5.87 17.40
N ALA A 48 -25.26 5.79 16.79
CA ALA A 48 -25.49 5.05 15.56
C ALA A 48 -25.27 5.89 14.28
N GLU A 49 -25.06 7.20 14.41
CA GLU A 49 -24.94 8.11 13.28
C GLU A 49 -23.47 8.44 12.97
N LEU A 50 -23.08 8.25 11.72
CA LEU A 50 -21.75 8.62 11.25
C LEU A 50 -21.63 10.13 11.04
N VAL A 51 -20.49 10.67 11.47
CA VAL A 51 -20.21 12.10 11.45
C VAL A 51 -18.96 12.37 10.62
N HIS A 52 -19.10 13.15 9.53
CA HIS A 52 -17.94 13.62 8.79
C HIS A 52 -17.44 14.92 9.42
N VAL A 53 -16.17 14.93 9.84
CA VAL A 53 -15.50 16.11 10.39
C VAL A 53 -14.17 16.28 9.68
N ALA A 54 -13.88 17.49 9.20
CA ALA A 54 -12.63 17.82 8.55
C ALA A 54 -12.09 19.16 9.04
N ILE A 55 -10.77 19.31 9.02
CA ILE A 55 -10.09 20.57 9.34
C ILE A 55 -9.07 20.83 8.25
N THR A 56 -9.07 22.05 7.71
CA THR A 56 -8.11 22.50 6.70
C THR A 56 -7.24 23.60 7.28
N TYR A 57 -5.93 23.51 7.02
CA TYR A 57 -4.96 24.54 7.34
C TYR A 57 -4.40 25.10 6.02
N ALA A 58 -4.87 26.29 5.63
CA ALA A 58 -4.43 26.93 4.40
C ALA A 58 -2.96 27.39 4.50
N ALA A 59 -2.35 27.72 3.35
CA ALA A 59 -0.94 28.10 3.28
C ALA A 59 -0.59 29.38 4.08
N ASP A 60 -1.58 30.24 4.30
CA ASP A 60 -1.49 31.44 5.15
C ASP A 60 -1.75 31.13 6.65
N GLY A 61 -1.94 29.87 7.01
CA GLY A 61 -2.29 29.41 8.35
C GLY A 61 -3.77 29.51 8.70
N LYS A 62 -4.65 29.94 7.78
CA LYS A 62 -6.09 30.00 8.05
C LYS A 62 -6.66 28.61 8.31
N THR A 63 -7.28 28.44 9.46
CA THR A 63 -7.91 27.19 9.90
C THR A 63 -9.41 27.26 9.68
N THR A 64 -9.96 26.24 9.03
CA THR A 64 -11.42 26.07 8.84
C THR A 64 -11.82 24.66 9.26
N ILE A 65 -12.93 24.54 10.00
CA ILE A 65 -13.50 23.27 10.44
C ILE A 65 -14.77 23.03 9.64
N TYR A 66 -15.03 21.77 9.30
CA TYR A 66 -16.21 21.36 8.56
C TYR A 66 -16.92 20.21 9.26
N ARG A 67 -18.25 20.20 9.16
CA ARG A 67 -19.13 19.17 9.67
C ARG A 67 -20.11 18.77 8.56
N ASN A 68 -20.15 17.49 8.20
CA ASN A 68 -20.98 16.95 7.11
C ASN A 68 -20.87 17.78 5.82
N GLY A 69 -19.63 18.06 5.41
CA GLY A 69 -19.32 18.81 4.20
C GLY A 69 -19.48 20.33 4.29
N GLN A 70 -20.05 20.86 5.38
CA GLN A 70 -20.36 22.29 5.53
C GLN A 70 -19.45 22.97 6.54
N PRO A 71 -19.16 24.28 6.41
CA PRO A 71 -18.38 25.02 7.41
C PRO A 71 -19.01 24.92 8.82
N TYR A 72 -18.17 24.61 9.80
CA TYR A 72 -18.54 24.46 11.19
C TYR A 72 -18.00 25.66 11.98
N GLY A 73 -18.84 26.69 12.10
CA GLY A 73 -18.48 27.95 12.76
C GLY A 73 -17.58 28.85 11.90
N LYS A 74 -16.91 29.81 12.55
CA LYS A 74 -16.05 30.81 11.90
C LYS A 74 -14.65 30.25 11.65
N ALA A 75 -14.16 30.41 10.43
CA ALA A 75 -12.74 30.24 10.13
C ALA A 75 -11.91 31.32 10.85
N TYR A 76 -10.65 31.01 11.15
CA TYR A 76 -9.75 31.94 11.84
C TYR A 76 -8.33 31.85 11.32
N SER A 77 -7.59 32.94 11.48
CA SER A 77 -6.18 33.03 11.09
C SER A 77 -5.28 33.08 12.34
N PRO A 78 -3.98 32.78 12.19
CA PRO A 78 -3.00 32.93 13.26
C PRO A 78 -3.02 34.35 13.82
N THR A 79 -3.11 34.49 15.14
CA THR A 79 -3.06 35.81 15.81
C THR A 79 -1.64 36.16 16.27
N ASN A 80 -0.73 35.20 16.26
CA ASN A 80 0.68 35.35 16.62
C ASN A 80 1.51 34.23 15.95
N ALA A 81 2.83 34.27 16.15
CA ALA A 81 3.76 33.29 15.56
C ALA A 81 3.51 31.85 16.06
N ALA A 82 3.14 31.66 17.32
CA ALA A 82 2.83 30.34 17.89
C ALA A 82 1.54 29.73 17.31
N GLY A 83 0.62 30.59 16.84
CA GLY A 83 -0.60 30.23 16.15
C GLY A 83 -0.41 29.91 14.65
N GLY A 84 0.80 30.07 14.12
CA GLY A 84 1.12 29.77 12.72
C GLY A 84 1.17 28.26 12.43
N LEU A 85 1.36 27.90 11.16
CA LEU A 85 1.50 26.49 10.75
C LEU A 85 2.69 25.82 11.45
N HIS A 86 2.49 24.59 11.90
CA HIS A 86 3.56 23.74 12.40
C HIS A 86 3.97 22.68 11.37
N ALA A 87 5.28 22.54 11.14
CA ALA A 87 5.82 21.53 10.24
C ALA A 87 6.18 20.26 11.00
N PHE A 88 5.42 19.20 10.77
CA PHE A 88 5.70 17.86 11.32
C PHE A 88 6.73 17.13 10.45
N ALA A 89 7.93 16.93 10.98
CA ALA A 89 9.04 16.36 10.24
C ALA A 89 8.95 14.82 10.15
N GLN A 90 9.35 14.28 9.00
CA GLN A 90 9.46 12.83 8.78
C GLN A 90 10.32 12.18 9.88
N ALA A 91 9.90 11.00 10.34
CA ALA A 91 10.53 10.23 11.42
C ALA A 91 10.59 10.94 12.80
N LYS A 92 10.05 12.14 12.92
CA LYS A 92 9.90 12.89 14.19
C LYS A 92 8.43 13.13 14.53
N SER A 93 7.52 12.57 13.75
CA SER A 93 6.08 12.73 13.94
C SER A 93 5.35 11.46 13.53
N HIS A 94 4.18 11.23 14.13
CA HIS A 94 3.30 10.12 13.80
C HIS A 94 1.82 10.53 13.89
N LEU A 95 0.95 9.66 13.39
CA LEU A 95 -0.49 9.83 13.46
C LEU A 95 -1.07 9.00 14.59
N LEU A 96 -2.07 9.56 15.27
CA LEU A 96 -2.87 8.85 16.26
C LEU A 96 -4.34 8.84 15.84
N PHE A 97 -4.96 7.68 15.96
CA PHE A 97 -6.39 7.48 15.74
C PHE A 97 -7.06 7.21 17.08
N GLY A 98 -8.16 7.91 17.35
CA GLY A 98 -8.91 7.73 18.58
C GLY A 98 -8.23 8.28 19.84
N ARG A 99 -7.08 8.96 19.71
CA ARG A 99 -6.39 9.61 20.82
C ARG A 99 -6.00 11.05 20.47
N ARG A 100 -6.21 11.99 21.39
CA ARG A 100 -5.91 13.42 21.23
C ARG A 100 -4.42 13.71 21.09
N HIS A 101 -3.59 13.18 21.99
CA HIS A 101 -2.12 13.23 21.92
C HIS A 101 -1.51 12.31 22.99
N THR A 102 -0.23 11.98 22.84
CA THR A 102 0.56 11.31 23.87
C THR A 102 0.75 12.23 25.08
N GLY A 103 0.59 11.68 26.29
CA GLY A 103 0.68 12.45 27.55
C GLY A 103 -0.61 13.18 27.97
N GLY A 104 -1.65 13.19 27.13
CA GLY A 104 -2.91 13.84 27.46
C GLY A 104 -3.80 13.12 28.47
N ASN A 105 -4.32 13.87 29.44
CA ASN A 105 -5.41 13.43 30.31
C ASN A 105 -6.72 13.24 29.53
N ASN A 106 -7.46 12.17 29.85
CA ASN A 106 -8.70 11.76 29.21
C ASN A 106 -8.64 11.88 27.67
N SER A 107 -7.56 11.37 27.08
CA SER A 107 -7.20 11.64 25.69
C SER A 107 -7.86 10.72 24.68
N PHE A 108 -8.61 9.70 25.10
CA PHE A 108 -9.22 8.74 24.19
C PHE A 108 -10.63 9.17 23.76
N LEU A 109 -10.92 9.01 22.47
CA LEU A 109 -12.25 9.15 21.91
C LEU A 109 -13.12 8.00 22.44
N GLN A 110 -14.30 8.34 22.98
CA GLN A 110 -15.38 7.37 23.19
C GLN A 110 -16.26 7.36 21.95
N GLY A 111 -15.91 6.50 20.99
CA GLY A 111 -16.60 6.39 19.71
C GLY A 111 -15.76 5.64 18.68
N GLU A 112 -16.33 5.44 17.51
CA GLU A 112 -15.70 4.70 16.42
C GLU A 112 -15.16 5.64 15.35
N ILE A 113 -14.15 5.19 14.62
CA ILE A 113 -13.61 5.88 13.46
C ILE A 113 -13.72 4.91 12.30
N GLU A 114 -14.58 5.24 11.34
CA GLU A 114 -14.83 4.40 10.16
C GLU A 114 -13.80 4.66 9.05
N GLU A 115 -13.43 5.92 8.83
CA GLU A 115 -12.42 6.30 7.85
C GLU A 115 -11.67 7.56 8.33
N ALA A 116 -10.39 7.65 7.99
CA ALA A 116 -9.58 8.83 8.21
C ALA A 116 -8.74 9.13 6.96
N ARG A 117 -8.75 10.39 6.54
CA ARG A 117 -8.01 10.88 5.36
C ARG A 117 -7.06 11.98 5.78
N LEU A 118 -5.85 11.98 5.23
CA LEU A 118 -4.86 13.03 5.40
C LEU A 118 -4.35 13.47 4.03
N TYR A 119 -4.31 14.77 3.82
CA TYR A 119 -3.83 15.39 2.59
C TYR A 119 -2.65 16.30 2.90
N ASN A 120 -1.69 16.39 1.98
CA ASN A 120 -0.56 17.31 2.06
C ASN A 120 -0.88 18.71 1.49
N PHE A 121 -2.15 18.99 1.19
CA PHE A 121 -2.66 20.28 0.77
C PHE A 121 -4.03 20.55 1.41
N ALA A 122 -4.38 21.83 1.56
CA ALA A 122 -5.70 22.21 2.04
C ALA A 122 -6.75 21.98 0.95
N LEU A 123 -7.74 21.13 1.24
CA LEU A 123 -8.90 20.95 0.37
C LEU A 123 -9.76 22.23 0.35
N THR A 124 -10.40 22.49 -0.80
CA THR A 124 -11.42 23.54 -0.91
C THR A 124 -12.72 23.13 -0.23
N ALA A 125 -13.62 24.09 0.06
CA ALA A 125 -14.93 23.80 0.61
C ALA A 125 -15.73 22.81 -0.27
N ASP A 126 -15.67 22.95 -1.59
CA ASP A 126 -16.35 22.06 -2.53
C ASP A 126 -15.76 20.64 -2.50
N GLN A 127 -14.44 20.51 -2.38
CA GLN A 127 -13.78 19.21 -2.24
C GLN A 127 -14.14 18.53 -0.91
N ILE A 128 -14.32 19.30 0.17
CA ILE A 128 -14.80 18.77 1.45
C ILE A 128 -16.27 18.34 1.36
N ALA A 129 -17.12 19.12 0.69
CA ALA A 129 -18.51 18.74 0.45
C ALA A 129 -18.60 17.46 -0.39
N LEU A 130 -17.78 17.34 -1.43
CA LEU A 130 -17.71 16.13 -2.27
C LEU A 130 -17.18 14.92 -1.48
N SER A 131 -16.16 15.11 -0.64
CA SER A 131 -15.63 14.08 0.26
C SER A 131 -16.72 13.53 1.18
N PHE A 132 -17.59 14.39 1.71
CA PHE A 132 -18.74 13.99 2.51
C PHE A 132 -19.80 13.26 1.68
N GLN A 133 -20.17 13.78 0.51
CA GLN A 133 -21.18 13.18 -0.38
C GLN A 133 -20.77 11.81 -0.92
N THR A 134 -19.48 11.63 -1.19
CA THR A 134 -18.91 10.35 -1.63
C THR A 134 -19.00 9.30 -0.51
N GLY A 135 -19.10 9.75 0.74
CA GLY A 135 -19.20 8.87 1.90
C GLY A 135 -17.89 8.12 2.17
N ILE A 136 -18.04 7.00 2.87
CA ILE A 136 -16.93 6.14 3.27
C ILE A 136 -16.46 5.34 2.06
N LEU A 137 -15.17 5.46 1.75
CA LEU A 137 -14.54 4.67 0.69
C LEU A 137 -14.09 3.33 1.26
N ARG A 138 -14.97 2.32 1.21
CA ARG A 138 -14.63 0.93 1.52
C ARG A 138 -14.01 0.26 0.31
N GLY A 139 -12.76 0.62 0.01
CA GLY A 139 -12.05 0.11 -1.17
C GLY A 139 -12.56 0.74 -2.48
N GLU A 140 -11.66 0.74 -3.47
CA GLU A 140 -11.75 1.44 -4.76
C GLU A 140 -11.94 2.96 -4.63
N VAL A 141 -10.82 3.70 -4.76
CA VAL A 141 -10.90 5.09 -5.26
C VAL A 141 -11.39 4.97 -6.70
N PRO A 142 -12.60 5.45 -7.05
CA PRO A 142 -13.03 5.48 -8.44
C PRO A 142 -12.00 6.30 -9.22
N ALA A 143 -11.54 5.79 -10.36
CA ALA A 143 -10.61 6.50 -11.21
C ALA A 143 -11.11 7.94 -11.41
N ILE A 144 -10.25 8.92 -11.08
CA ILE A 144 -10.53 10.34 -11.24
C ILE A 144 -11.13 10.55 -12.64
N ALA A 145 -12.32 11.17 -12.68
CA ALA A 145 -13.04 11.43 -13.92
C ALA A 145 -12.13 12.12 -14.94
N ALA A 146 -12.23 11.67 -16.19
CA ALA A 146 -11.28 11.82 -17.28
C ALA A 146 -11.09 13.24 -17.85
N ASN A 147 -11.04 14.28 -17.01
CA ASN A 147 -10.84 15.67 -17.43
C ASN A 147 -9.50 16.25 -16.98
N ASP A 148 -8.52 15.40 -16.66
CA ASP A 148 -7.14 15.82 -16.49
C ASP A 148 -6.47 15.88 -17.88
N GLY A 149 -6.13 17.09 -18.33
CA GLY A 149 -5.45 17.32 -19.61
C GLY A 149 -4.11 16.58 -19.71
N THR A 150 -3.46 16.33 -18.57
CA THR A 150 -2.22 15.56 -18.48
C THR A 150 -2.47 14.06 -18.76
N LEU A 151 -3.58 13.52 -18.26
CA LEU A 151 -3.99 12.13 -18.51
C LEU A 151 -4.44 11.94 -19.97
N LYS A 152 -5.11 12.93 -20.54
CA LYS A 152 -5.49 12.93 -21.96
C LYS A 152 -4.25 12.89 -22.86
N ALA A 153 -3.26 13.75 -22.60
CA ALA A 153 -2.01 13.77 -23.34
C ALA A 153 -1.25 12.43 -23.23
N ALA A 154 -1.18 11.85 -22.03
CA ALA A 154 -0.54 10.55 -21.82
C ALA A 154 -1.26 9.40 -22.56
N ARG A 155 -2.60 9.44 -22.66
CA ARG A 155 -3.38 8.46 -23.42
C ARG A 155 -3.17 8.60 -24.93
N GLU A 156 -3.16 9.83 -25.44
CA GLU A 156 -2.86 10.12 -26.85
C GLU A 156 -1.44 9.68 -27.23
N GLU A 157 -0.47 9.91 -26.34
CA GLU A 157 0.90 9.43 -26.52
C GLU A 157 0.98 7.89 -26.49
N ALA A 158 0.28 7.24 -25.57
CA ALA A 158 0.20 5.79 -25.50
C ALA A 158 -0.45 5.18 -26.76
N ASP A 159 -1.50 5.79 -27.30
CA ASP A 159 -2.16 5.31 -28.51
C ASP A 159 -1.29 5.50 -29.76
N LYS A 160 -0.54 6.61 -29.83
CA LYS A 160 0.48 6.82 -30.86
C LYS A 160 1.59 5.76 -30.79
N LEU A 161 2.10 5.47 -29.60
CA LEU A 161 3.11 4.44 -29.39
C LEU A 161 2.58 3.04 -29.72
N ARG A 162 1.32 2.74 -29.41
CA ARG A 162 0.66 1.47 -29.78
C ARG A 162 0.46 1.35 -31.29
N ALA A 163 0.10 2.44 -31.97
CA ALA A 163 0.01 2.47 -33.44
C ALA A 163 1.38 2.22 -34.07
N GLN A 164 2.43 2.88 -33.57
CA GLN A 164 3.81 2.62 -33.99
C GLN A 164 4.23 1.17 -33.73
N LEU A 165 3.84 0.59 -32.59
CA LEU A 165 4.12 -0.81 -32.26
C LEU A 165 3.41 -1.78 -33.22
N LYS A 166 2.22 -1.40 -33.72
CA LYS A 166 1.41 -2.19 -34.64
C LYS A 166 1.95 -2.13 -36.08
N GLU A 167 2.58 -1.02 -36.45
CA GLU A 167 3.29 -0.83 -37.73
C GLU A 167 4.68 -1.48 -37.75
N SER A 168 5.31 -1.67 -36.60
CA SER A 168 6.54 -2.49 -36.52
C SER A 168 6.22 -3.96 -36.78
N THR A 169 6.63 -4.47 -37.95
CA THR A 169 6.50 -5.87 -38.34
C THR A 169 7.32 -6.80 -37.42
N PRO A 170 6.80 -7.96 -37.02
CA PRO A 170 7.46 -8.89 -36.09
C PRO A 170 8.61 -9.71 -36.71
N SER A 171 9.43 -9.13 -37.59
CA SER A 171 10.49 -9.86 -38.32
C SER A 171 11.94 -9.41 -38.10
N ASP A 172 12.21 -8.35 -37.33
CA ASP A 172 13.61 -7.91 -37.15
C ASP A 172 14.26 -8.34 -35.82
N GLY A 173 13.54 -9.11 -35.00
CA GLY A 173 14.14 -9.82 -33.87
C GLY A 173 14.72 -11.15 -34.33
N LYS A 174 16.03 -11.20 -34.63
CA LYS A 174 16.80 -12.46 -34.75
C LYS A 174 16.87 -13.18 -33.40
N LEU A 175 15.74 -13.61 -32.84
CA LEU A 175 15.67 -14.52 -31.69
C LEU A 175 16.41 -15.83 -32.00
N THR A 176 16.44 -16.22 -33.28
CA THR A 176 17.18 -17.39 -33.77
C THR A 176 18.70 -17.33 -33.55
N ALA A 177 19.30 -16.14 -33.56
CA ALA A 177 20.74 -15.99 -33.33
C ALA A 177 21.12 -16.10 -31.84
N GLY A 178 20.16 -15.88 -30.93
CA GLY A 178 20.34 -16.09 -29.49
C GLY A 178 20.37 -17.57 -29.06
N PHE A 179 20.10 -18.51 -29.96
CA PHE A 179 20.02 -19.95 -29.68
C PHE A 179 21.32 -20.73 -29.98
N ALA A 180 22.41 -20.07 -30.40
CA ALA A 180 23.60 -20.77 -30.92
C ALA A 180 24.44 -21.52 -29.86
N GLY A 181 23.96 -21.67 -28.63
CA GLY A 181 24.68 -22.38 -27.56
C GLY A 181 23.82 -22.92 -26.42
N GLU A 182 22.48 -22.90 -26.54
CA GLU A 182 21.58 -23.42 -25.50
C GLU A 182 21.24 -24.89 -25.80
N THR A 183 21.60 -25.78 -24.87
CA THR A 183 21.46 -27.24 -25.03
C THR A 183 20.49 -27.86 -24.04
N ASP A 184 19.97 -27.10 -23.07
CA ASP A 184 19.03 -27.58 -22.06
C ASP A 184 17.58 -27.59 -22.59
N PRO A 185 16.95 -28.76 -22.80
CA PRO A 185 15.59 -28.87 -23.34
C PRO A 185 14.50 -28.37 -22.36
N THR A 186 14.84 -28.09 -21.10
CA THR A 186 13.92 -27.51 -20.09
C THR A 186 13.95 -25.99 -20.06
N HIS A 187 14.81 -25.36 -20.88
CA HIS A 187 14.95 -23.91 -20.94
C HIS A 187 13.63 -23.24 -21.41
N PRO A 188 13.13 -22.19 -20.70
CA PRO A 188 11.81 -21.59 -20.94
C PRO A 188 11.65 -20.96 -22.34
N LEU A 189 12.76 -20.64 -23.01
CA LEU A 189 12.74 -20.15 -24.39
C LEU A 189 12.48 -21.27 -25.43
N HIS A 190 12.54 -22.56 -25.06
CA HIS A 190 12.02 -23.65 -25.89
C HIS A 190 10.49 -23.75 -25.81
N ALA A 191 9.85 -23.24 -24.76
CA ALA A 191 8.39 -23.33 -24.60
C ALA A 191 7.60 -22.60 -25.71
N SER A 192 8.17 -21.53 -26.27
CA SER A 192 7.60 -20.80 -27.42
C SER A 192 7.87 -21.48 -28.77
N GLY A 193 8.91 -22.31 -28.87
CA GLY A 193 9.20 -23.16 -30.03
C GLY A 193 8.40 -24.47 -30.03
N LEU A 194 8.19 -25.08 -28.85
CA LEU A 194 7.57 -26.40 -28.67
C LEU A 194 6.11 -26.48 -29.15
N GLN A 195 5.34 -25.40 -29.05
CA GLN A 195 3.98 -25.35 -29.60
C GLN A 195 3.94 -25.35 -31.14
N ARG A 196 5.01 -24.92 -31.83
CA ARG A 196 5.07 -24.92 -33.29
C ARG A 196 5.50 -26.26 -33.89
N VAL A 197 6.10 -27.16 -33.11
CA VAL A 197 6.62 -28.46 -33.58
C VAL A 197 5.89 -29.68 -32.98
N GLY A 198 4.78 -29.48 -32.27
CA GLY A 198 3.90 -30.57 -31.82
C GLY A 198 4.41 -31.41 -30.65
N LEU A 199 5.53 -31.02 -30.01
CA LEU A 199 6.05 -31.72 -28.83
C LEU A 199 5.37 -31.18 -27.56
N ARG A 200 4.56 -32.04 -26.92
CA ARG A 200 3.95 -31.77 -25.62
C ARG A 200 5.00 -32.01 -24.53
N PRO A 201 5.30 -31.03 -23.66
CA PRO A 201 6.08 -31.30 -22.45
C PRO A 201 5.38 -32.37 -21.63
N ASN A 202 6.15 -33.21 -20.92
CA ASN A 202 5.56 -34.12 -19.94
C ASN A 202 4.67 -33.30 -18.99
N PRO A 203 3.44 -33.77 -18.71
CA PRO A 203 2.54 -33.05 -17.83
C PRO A 203 3.26 -32.79 -16.50
N PRO A 204 3.18 -31.56 -15.95
CA PRO A 204 3.74 -31.29 -14.64
C PRO A 204 3.21 -32.34 -13.67
N LYS A 205 4.10 -32.88 -12.83
CA LYS A 205 3.74 -33.86 -11.80
C LYS A 205 2.48 -33.36 -11.10
N ALA A 206 1.42 -34.18 -11.13
CA ALA A 206 0.09 -33.78 -10.68
C ALA A 206 0.19 -33.05 -9.33
N ALA A 207 -0.43 -31.87 -9.26
CA ALA A 207 -0.56 -31.16 -8.00
C ALA A 207 -1.18 -32.10 -6.95
N PRO A 208 -0.81 -31.97 -5.65
CA PRO A 208 -1.42 -32.78 -4.59
C PRO A 208 -2.95 -32.75 -4.71
N THR A 209 -3.57 -33.93 -4.59
CA THR A 209 -4.98 -34.22 -4.90
C THR A 209 -6.01 -33.51 -4.03
N ASP A 210 -5.59 -32.82 -2.97
CA ASP A 210 -6.50 -32.09 -2.10
C ASP A 210 -6.53 -30.61 -2.49
N ALA A 211 -7.72 -30.05 -2.68
CA ALA A 211 -7.87 -28.62 -2.97
C ALA A 211 -7.33 -27.77 -1.80
N PRO A 212 -6.69 -26.61 -2.07
CA PRO A 212 -6.36 -25.68 -0.99
C PRO A 212 -7.63 -25.10 -0.37
N ASP A 213 -7.61 -24.81 0.93
CA ASP A 213 -8.72 -24.14 1.60
C ASP A 213 -8.88 -22.69 1.11
N TRP A 214 -7.76 -22.03 0.81
CA TRP A 214 -7.74 -20.77 0.06
C TRP A 214 -6.75 -20.81 -1.08
N ASP A 215 -7.24 -20.52 -2.29
CA ASP A 215 -6.44 -20.43 -3.52
C ASP A 215 -6.34 -19.00 -4.02
N LEU A 216 -5.33 -18.26 -3.56
CA LEU A 216 -5.08 -16.88 -3.99
C LEU A 216 -4.46 -16.79 -5.39
N ALA A 217 -4.22 -17.93 -6.04
CA ALA A 217 -3.84 -18.00 -7.44
C ALA A 217 -5.05 -18.05 -8.40
N SER A 218 -6.26 -18.23 -7.87
CA SER A 218 -7.51 -18.27 -8.65
C SER A 218 -8.18 -16.89 -8.70
N ALA A 219 -8.74 -16.53 -9.86
CA ALA A 219 -9.55 -15.32 -10.04
C ALA A 219 -10.87 -15.34 -9.26
N THR A 220 -11.27 -16.50 -8.72
CA THR A 220 -12.51 -16.69 -7.92
C THR A 220 -12.26 -16.71 -6.41
N ALA A 221 -11.03 -16.43 -5.97
CA ALA A 221 -10.65 -16.51 -4.56
C ALA A 221 -11.47 -15.56 -3.67
N THR A 222 -11.77 -16.01 -2.45
CA THR A 222 -12.35 -15.17 -1.39
C THR A 222 -11.45 -13.96 -1.16
N ALA A 223 -12.01 -12.74 -1.20
CA ALA A 223 -11.23 -11.51 -1.14
C ALA A 223 -10.53 -11.38 0.23
N TRP A 224 -9.22 -11.61 0.25
CA TRP A 224 -8.37 -11.16 1.34
C TRP A 224 -8.28 -9.64 1.31
N SER A 225 -8.27 -9.03 2.49
CA SER A 225 -8.16 -7.58 2.63
C SER A 225 -6.73 -7.14 2.34
N GLN A 226 -6.59 -6.12 1.49
CA GLN A 226 -5.32 -5.63 0.97
C GLN A 226 -5.18 -4.16 1.34
N HIS A 227 -4.06 -3.77 1.93
CA HIS A 227 -3.75 -2.38 2.25
C HIS A 227 -2.35 -2.02 1.76
N GLY A 228 -2.14 -0.73 1.47
CA GLY A 228 -0.88 -0.21 0.94
C GLY A 228 -0.82 -0.24 -0.60
N ASN A 229 -0.02 0.65 -1.16
CA ASN A 229 0.10 0.85 -2.61
C ASN A 229 0.88 -0.27 -3.34
N GLY A 230 1.41 -1.25 -2.60
CA GLY A 230 2.08 -2.43 -3.14
C GLY A 230 1.11 -3.54 -3.56
N MET A 231 -0.12 -3.53 -3.05
CA MET A 231 -1.08 -4.61 -3.21
C MET A 231 -2.03 -4.45 -4.42
N ALA A 232 -1.58 -3.79 -5.49
CA ALA A 232 -2.45 -3.49 -6.63
C ALA A 232 -2.77 -4.73 -7.50
N GLY A 233 -3.87 -5.42 -7.18
CA GLY A 233 -4.97 -5.70 -8.10
C GLY A 233 -4.82 -6.68 -9.27
N ARG A 234 -3.76 -7.49 -9.39
CA ARG A 234 -3.72 -8.54 -10.44
C ARG A 234 -3.25 -9.90 -9.93
N ILE A 235 -4.06 -10.90 -10.30
CA ILE A 235 -3.96 -12.31 -9.94
C ILE A 235 -3.83 -13.10 -11.25
N THR A 236 -2.86 -12.77 -12.10
CA THR A 236 -2.63 -13.54 -13.34
C THR A 236 -1.25 -14.17 -13.32
N PRO A 237 -1.12 -15.48 -13.61
CA PRO A 237 0.18 -16.10 -13.85
C PRO A 237 0.95 -15.33 -14.93
N GLY A 238 2.25 -15.12 -14.74
CA GLY A 238 3.10 -14.46 -15.73
C GLY A 238 3.25 -12.95 -15.57
N GLU A 239 2.82 -12.38 -14.43
CA GLU A 239 3.23 -11.02 -14.08
C GLU A 239 4.74 -10.90 -13.95
N PHE A 240 5.25 -9.71 -14.24
CA PHE A 240 6.68 -9.43 -14.22
C PHE A 240 6.96 -8.19 -13.39
N ARG A 241 8.10 -8.19 -12.72
CA ARG A 241 8.60 -7.01 -12.02
C ARG A 241 9.46 -6.17 -12.95
N VAL A 242 9.17 -4.87 -13.03
CA VAL A 242 10.10 -3.89 -13.61
C VAL A 242 11.12 -3.48 -12.56
N GLU A 243 12.40 -3.68 -12.85
CA GLU A 243 13.48 -3.24 -11.97
C GLU A 243 13.68 -1.74 -12.08
N THR A 244 13.78 -1.09 -10.92
CA THR A 244 13.99 0.37 -10.82
C THR A 244 15.46 0.73 -10.57
N SER A 245 16.35 -0.26 -10.54
CA SER A 245 17.79 -0.10 -10.40
C SER A 245 18.52 -1.33 -10.94
N GLY A 246 19.80 -1.17 -11.30
CA GLY A 246 20.60 -2.23 -11.89
C GLY A 246 20.44 -2.34 -13.42
N PRO A 247 21.14 -3.28 -14.05
CA PRO A 247 21.16 -3.42 -15.51
C PRO A 247 19.94 -4.15 -16.08
N ASP A 248 19.23 -4.91 -15.24
CA ASP A 248 18.09 -5.71 -15.66
C ASP A 248 16.84 -4.82 -15.75
N VAL A 249 16.02 -5.02 -16.78
CA VAL A 249 14.69 -4.38 -16.86
C VAL A 249 13.63 -5.24 -16.16
N LEU A 250 13.79 -6.57 -16.23
CA LEU A 250 12.93 -7.57 -15.62
C LEU A 250 13.79 -8.57 -14.85
N ARG A 251 13.48 -8.83 -13.58
CA ARG A 251 14.24 -9.78 -12.75
C ARG A 251 13.53 -11.10 -12.52
N GLN A 252 12.21 -11.07 -12.42
CA GLN A 252 11.40 -12.24 -12.10
C GLN A 252 10.08 -12.23 -12.86
N ILE A 253 9.69 -13.41 -13.37
CA ILE A 253 8.32 -13.72 -13.74
C ILE A 253 7.69 -14.37 -12.52
N LEU A 254 6.66 -13.73 -11.97
CA LEU A 254 6.02 -14.11 -10.73
C LEU A 254 5.01 -15.26 -10.97
N PRO A 255 4.95 -16.25 -10.07
CA PRO A 255 3.90 -17.26 -10.12
C PRO A 255 2.54 -16.62 -9.83
N SER A 256 1.44 -17.26 -10.22
CA SER A 256 0.10 -16.78 -9.84
C SER A 256 -0.05 -16.67 -8.32
N GLY A 257 -0.65 -15.58 -7.87
CA GLY A 257 -0.82 -15.24 -6.45
C GLY A 257 -0.97 -13.73 -6.26
N LEU A 258 -1.08 -13.30 -5.00
CA LEU A 258 -1.01 -11.88 -4.64
C LEU A 258 0.43 -11.50 -4.33
N HIS A 259 0.92 -10.42 -4.93
CA HIS A 259 2.30 -9.95 -4.79
C HIS A 259 2.35 -8.47 -4.45
N SER A 260 3.21 -8.10 -3.50
CA SER A 260 3.29 -6.73 -2.98
C SER A 260 4.21 -5.79 -3.78
N HIS A 261 4.87 -6.28 -4.83
CA HIS A 261 6.08 -5.66 -5.38
C HIS A 261 6.15 -5.66 -6.92
N THR A 262 5.00 -5.80 -7.57
CA THR A 262 4.87 -5.76 -9.03
C THR A 262 5.46 -4.48 -9.63
N LEU A 263 5.31 -3.35 -8.92
CA LEU A 263 5.85 -2.04 -9.30
C LEU A 263 7.11 -1.64 -8.52
N SER A 264 7.19 -1.92 -7.22
CA SER A 264 8.28 -1.46 -6.36
C SER A 264 8.34 -2.24 -5.04
N THR A 265 9.55 -2.52 -4.55
CA THR A 265 9.80 -3.09 -3.21
C THR A 265 9.84 -2.03 -2.11
N LYS A 266 9.53 -0.77 -2.45
CA LYS A 266 9.40 0.34 -1.48
C LYS A 266 7.95 0.65 -1.15
N HIS A 267 7.01 -0.04 -1.79
CA HIS A 267 5.60 0.19 -1.54
C HIS A 267 5.18 -0.47 -0.23
N SER A 268 4.26 0.21 0.46
CA SER A 268 3.59 -0.32 1.64
C SER A 268 2.69 -1.48 1.23
N ALA A 269 2.68 -2.54 2.03
CA ALA A 269 1.87 -3.72 1.77
C ALA A 269 1.48 -4.46 3.05
N VAL A 270 0.17 -4.61 3.24
CA VAL A 270 -0.44 -5.47 4.26
C VAL A 270 -1.49 -6.34 3.60
N LEU A 271 -1.47 -7.63 3.92
CA LEU A 271 -2.41 -8.61 3.41
C LEU A 271 -3.01 -9.39 4.58
N THR A 272 -4.34 -9.37 4.72
CA THR A 272 -5.04 -10.08 5.81
C THR A 272 -6.13 -11.00 5.29
N SER A 273 -6.21 -12.21 5.85
CA SER A 273 -7.27 -13.17 5.51
C SER A 273 -8.62 -12.75 6.10
N PRO A 274 -9.74 -13.29 5.59
CA PRO A 274 -10.98 -13.33 6.35
C PRO A 274 -10.76 -13.94 7.74
N ARG A 275 -11.62 -13.59 8.68
CA ARG A 275 -11.61 -14.20 10.02
C ARG A 275 -12.05 -15.65 9.92
N PHE A 276 -11.44 -16.50 10.72
CA PHE A 276 -11.81 -17.91 10.85
C PHE A 276 -11.68 -18.37 12.29
N LYS A 277 -12.36 -19.47 12.63
CA LYS A 277 -12.16 -20.17 13.91
C LYS A 277 -11.06 -21.21 13.72
N ILE A 278 -10.09 -21.26 14.61
CA ILE A 278 -9.01 -22.25 14.55
C ILE A 278 -9.58 -23.60 14.98
N THR A 279 -9.57 -24.58 14.07
CA THR A 279 -10.04 -25.95 14.34
C THR A 279 -8.95 -27.00 14.13
N THR A 280 -7.87 -26.66 13.43
CA THR A 280 -6.77 -27.57 13.06
C THR A 280 -5.49 -27.32 13.86
N ASP A 281 -4.61 -28.32 13.94
CA ASP A 281 -3.31 -28.23 14.61
C ASP A 281 -2.33 -27.32 13.87
N PHE A 282 -2.46 -27.22 12.56
CA PHE A 282 -1.54 -26.47 11.71
C PHE A 282 -2.24 -25.67 10.64
N ILE A 283 -1.58 -24.58 10.23
CA ILE A 283 -1.92 -23.80 9.05
C ILE A 283 -0.66 -23.64 8.22
N SER A 284 -0.68 -24.14 6.98
CA SER A 284 0.42 -24.03 6.03
C SER A 284 0.10 -22.99 4.96
N VAL A 285 1.02 -22.06 4.71
CA VAL A 285 0.86 -20.98 3.74
C VAL A 285 2.00 -21.03 2.73
N GLN A 286 1.69 -21.05 1.44
CA GLN A 286 2.69 -20.97 0.37
C GLN A 286 3.04 -19.52 0.09
N VAL A 287 4.24 -19.11 0.51
CA VAL A 287 4.71 -17.73 0.47
C VAL A 287 6.10 -17.59 -0.13
N MET A 288 6.37 -16.42 -0.71
CA MET A 288 7.69 -15.93 -1.11
C MET A 288 7.87 -14.50 -0.62
N GLY A 289 9.10 -14.02 -0.52
CA GLY A 289 9.36 -12.66 -0.06
C GLY A 289 10.72 -12.44 0.54
N ARG A 290 10.97 -11.18 0.89
CA ARG A 290 12.15 -10.73 1.60
C ARG A 290 11.74 -9.73 2.67
N GLY A 291 12.16 -9.97 3.91
CA GLY A 291 11.94 -9.09 5.04
C GLY A 291 10.49 -9.04 5.55
N ALA A 292 9.59 -9.83 4.98
CA ALA A 292 8.18 -9.86 5.40
C ALA A 292 7.95 -10.84 6.55
N THR A 293 6.87 -10.64 7.30
CA THR A 293 6.46 -11.55 8.39
C THR A 293 5.06 -12.08 8.13
N LEU A 294 4.90 -13.41 8.19
CA LEU A 294 3.62 -14.09 8.25
C LEU A 294 3.24 -14.33 9.71
N ARG A 295 2.01 -13.99 10.11
CA ARG A 295 1.52 -14.12 11.49
C ARG A 295 0.12 -14.68 11.52
N LEU A 296 -0.17 -15.42 12.58
CA LEU A 296 -1.54 -15.69 13.03
C LEU A 296 -1.90 -14.69 14.12
N ILE A 297 -2.95 -13.90 13.91
CA ILE A 297 -3.44 -12.93 14.89
C ILE A 297 -4.75 -13.46 15.50
N PRO A 298 -4.72 -14.08 16.69
CA PRO A 298 -5.93 -14.48 17.36
C PRO A 298 -6.57 -13.30 18.08
N ASP A 299 -7.90 -13.29 18.08
CA ASP A 299 -8.77 -12.41 18.85
C ASP A 299 -8.41 -10.91 18.72
N ASN A 300 -7.88 -10.50 17.56
CA ASN A 300 -7.44 -9.13 17.27
C ASN A 300 -6.36 -8.57 18.22
N TYR A 301 -5.54 -9.44 18.81
CA TYR A 301 -4.50 -9.01 19.74
C TYR A 301 -3.11 -9.08 19.08
N PRO A 302 -2.62 -7.99 18.45
CA PRO A 302 -1.35 -7.99 17.72
C PRO A 302 -0.11 -7.89 18.63
N LEU A 303 -0.31 -7.61 19.92
CA LEU A 303 0.78 -7.40 20.87
C LEU A 303 1.10 -8.70 21.63
N SER A 304 2.37 -9.04 21.74
CA SER A 304 2.82 -10.13 22.61
C SER A 304 3.86 -9.59 23.58
N PRO A 305 3.49 -9.16 24.80
CA PRO A 305 4.47 -8.79 25.80
C PRO A 305 5.29 -10.04 26.17
N GLY A 306 6.59 -10.08 25.85
CA GLY A 306 7.51 -11.10 26.39
C GLY A 306 7.67 -12.42 25.65
N GLY A 307 7.73 -12.42 24.31
CA GLY A 307 8.04 -13.62 23.51
C GLY A 307 6.80 -14.24 22.85
N SER A 308 7.02 -14.88 21.70
CA SER A 308 6.02 -15.20 20.68
C SER A 308 4.83 -16.04 21.17
N ARG A 309 3.79 -15.42 21.77
CA ARG A 309 2.57 -16.14 22.17
C ARG A 309 1.66 -16.52 21.02
N PHE A 310 1.94 -16.02 19.81
CA PHE A 310 1.18 -16.35 18.61
C PHE A 310 2.12 -16.89 17.53
N PRO A 311 1.67 -17.87 16.73
CA PRO A 311 2.46 -18.46 15.65
C PRO A 311 2.84 -17.40 14.60
N LYS A 312 4.12 -17.36 14.24
CA LYS A 312 4.63 -16.48 13.17
C LYS A 312 5.83 -17.10 12.48
N ALA A 313 6.10 -16.64 11.26
CA ALA A 313 7.25 -17.05 10.47
C ALA A 313 7.80 -15.86 9.66
N VAL A 314 9.12 -15.79 9.54
CA VAL A 314 9.79 -14.80 8.67
C VAL A 314 9.77 -15.32 7.24
N VAL A 315 9.48 -14.44 6.29
CA VAL A 315 9.47 -14.73 4.86
C VAL A 315 10.74 -14.13 4.22
N ASN A 316 11.72 -14.99 3.95
CA ASN A 316 13.01 -14.66 3.36
C ASN A 316 13.41 -15.72 2.31
N THR A 317 12.58 -15.88 1.30
CA THR A 317 12.78 -16.84 0.22
C THR A 317 12.32 -16.23 -1.09
N GLU A 318 13.20 -16.25 -2.08
CA GLU A 318 12.90 -15.78 -3.43
C GLU A 318 11.95 -16.74 -4.17
N ARG A 319 11.81 -17.99 -3.69
CA ARG A 319 10.90 -18.99 -4.25
C ARG A 319 9.70 -19.23 -3.33
N ALA A 320 8.54 -19.50 -3.92
CA ALA A 320 7.36 -19.79 -3.11
C ALA A 320 7.49 -21.16 -2.44
N THR A 321 7.55 -21.14 -1.11
CA THR A 321 7.71 -22.31 -0.24
C THR A 321 6.57 -22.37 0.77
N TRP A 322 6.27 -23.57 1.28
CA TRP A 322 5.32 -23.74 2.36
C TRP A 322 5.96 -23.38 3.70
N LEU A 323 5.36 -22.42 4.40
CA LEU A 323 5.63 -22.15 5.82
C LEU A 323 4.46 -22.65 6.66
N THR A 324 4.74 -23.41 7.71
CA THR A 324 3.73 -24.00 8.59
C THR A 324 3.73 -23.31 9.94
N LEU A 325 2.55 -22.85 10.37
CA LEU A 325 2.28 -22.30 11.70
C LEU A 325 1.65 -23.40 12.57
N ASP A 326 2.14 -23.57 13.79
CA ASP A 326 1.54 -24.46 14.81
C ASP A 326 0.43 -23.73 15.55
N THR A 327 -0.81 -24.18 15.37
CA THR A 327 -2.01 -23.55 15.91
C THR A 327 -2.70 -24.39 16.99
N ALA A 328 -2.11 -25.51 17.41
CA ALA A 328 -2.75 -26.46 18.32
C ALA A 328 -3.18 -25.83 19.64
N TYR A 329 -2.31 -25.00 20.24
CA TYR A 329 -2.61 -24.29 21.49
C TYR A 329 -3.73 -23.23 21.35
N ARG A 330 -4.09 -22.86 20.12
CA ARG A 330 -5.06 -21.80 19.81
C ARG A 330 -6.36 -22.34 19.22
N LYS A 331 -6.56 -23.66 19.20
CA LYS A 331 -7.84 -24.26 18.80
C LYS A 331 -8.99 -23.67 19.62
N GLY A 332 -10.05 -23.25 18.93
CA GLY A 332 -11.22 -22.60 19.52
C GLY A 332 -11.22 -21.06 19.45
N SER A 333 -10.06 -20.40 19.35
CA SER A 333 -9.98 -18.94 19.16
C SER A 333 -10.38 -18.53 17.74
N HIS A 334 -10.86 -17.29 17.59
CA HIS A 334 -11.00 -16.68 16.27
C HIS A 334 -9.69 -16.02 15.88
N ALA A 335 -9.29 -16.08 14.62
CA ALA A 335 -8.05 -15.49 14.14
C ALA A 335 -8.14 -15.03 12.69
N TYR A 336 -7.11 -14.33 12.25
CA TYR A 336 -6.81 -14.11 10.83
C TYR A 336 -5.31 -14.30 10.57
N LEU A 337 -4.94 -14.57 9.33
CA LEU A 337 -3.56 -14.54 8.86
C LEU A 337 -3.21 -13.13 8.42
N GLU A 338 -2.01 -12.68 8.78
CA GLU A 338 -1.47 -11.38 8.41
C GLU A 338 -0.10 -11.56 7.76
N LEU A 339 0.11 -10.93 6.60
CA LEU A 339 1.44 -10.66 6.06
C LEU A 339 1.72 -9.16 6.05
N THR A 340 2.84 -8.78 6.64
CA THR A 340 3.29 -7.39 6.77
C THR A 340 4.77 -7.24 6.43
N LEU A 341 5.14 -6.09 5.90
CA LEU A 341 6.51 -5.61 5.90
C LEU A 341 6.84 -4.96 7.26
N PRO A 342 8.12 -4.80 7.63
CA PRO A 342 8.49 -4.21 8.91
C PRO A 342 7.88 -2.81 9.11
N ASP A 343 7.93 -1.96 8.08
CA ASP A 343 7.41 -0.58 8.15
C ASP A 343 5.87 -0.52 8.25
N ASP A 344 5.18 -1.58 7.84
CA ASP A 344 3.72 -1.66 7.82
C ASP A 344 3.15 -2.44 9.01
N SER A 345 4.02 -3.03 9.82
CA SER A 345 3.64 -3.87 10.94
C SER A 345 3.41 -3.03 12.22
N PRO A 346 2.27 -3.16 12.91
CA PRO A 346 2.02 -2.50 14.21
C PRO A 346 3.02 -2.90 15.31
N ASN A 347 3.69 -4.04 15.15
CA ASN A 347 4.73 -4.54 16.06
C ASN A 347 5.88 -5.15 15.22
N PRO A 348 6.79 -4.32 14.69
CA PRO A 348 7.79 -4.75 13.72
C PRO A 348 8.82 -5.71 14.34
N ASP A 349 8.99 -6.88 13.71
CA ASP A 349 10.02 -7.86 14.10
C ASP A 349 11.37 -7.64 13.37
N GLY A 350 11.40 -6.72 12.40
CA GLY A 350 12.55 -6.42 11.55
C GLY A 350 13.02 -4.96 11.66
N LYS A 351 14.18 -4.67 11.06
CA LYS A 351 14.68 -3.29 10.96
C LYS A 351 13.80 -2.48 10.02
N LEU A 352 13.26 -1.37 10.54
CA LEU A 352 12.51 -0.40 9.76
C LEU A 352 13.40 0.23 8.66
N GLY A 353 12.80 0.58 7.52
CA GLY A 353 13.45 1.20 6.37
C GLY A 353 14.22 0.23 5.46
N VAL A 354 14.20 -1.07 5.74
CA VAL A 354 14.74 -2.09 4.82
C VAL A 354 13.67 -2.46 3.82
N ALA A 355 13.94 -2.21 2.53
CA ALA A 355 13.04 -2.59 1.44
C ALA A 355 12.73 -4.10 1.47
N GLY A 356 11.45 -4.44 1.40
CA GLY A 356 10.95 -5.80 1.49
C GLY A 356 9.78 -6.02 0.55
N TRP A 357 9.39 -7.28 0.43
CA TRP A 357 8.23 -7.68 -0.38
C TRP A 357 7.75 -9.07 0.02
N PHE A 358 6.52 -9.41 -0.36
CA PHE A 358 6.00 -10.76 -0.24
C PHE A 358 5.08 -11.13 -1.42
N GLY A 359 4.88 -12.42 -1.56
CA GLY A 359 3.89 -13.03 -2.44
C GLY A 359 3.23 -14.23 -1.74
N VAL A 360 1.92 -14.39 -1.93
CA VAL A 360 1.13 -15.49 -1.33
C VAL A 360 0.31 -16.17 -2.40
N ARG A 361 0.28 -17.51 -2.37
CA ARG A 361 -0.43 -18.31 -3.37
C ARG A 361 -1.56 -19.13 -2.78
N GLN A 362 -1.29 -19.88 -1.73
CA GLN A 362 -2.24 -20.88 -1.23
C GLN A 362 -2.13 -21.04 0.28
N VAL A 363 -3.23 -21.44 0.91
CA VAL A 363 -3.30 -21.75 2.34
C VAL A 363 -4.01 -23.08 2.52
N ARG A 364 -3.52 -23.87 3.48
CA ARG A 364 -4.11 -25.15 3.90
C ARG A 364 -4.18 -25.27 5.41
N PHE A 365 -5.32 -25.69 5.90
CA PHE A 365 -5.58 -26.05 7.29
C PHE A 365 -5.47 -27.58 7.40
N HIS A 366 -4.71 -28.07 8.36
CA HIS A 366 -4.55 -29.52 8.50
C HIS A 366 -4.21 -29.92 9.93
N ASP A 367 -4.67 -31.11 10.33
CA ASP A 367 -4.23 -31.79 11.53
C ASP A 367 -3.05 -32.71 11.22
N GLY A 368 -2.15 -32.87 12.19
CA GLY A 368 -0.94 -33.68 12.02
C GLY A 368 0.12 -33.04 11.12
N LYS A 369 1.36 -32.98 11.64
CA LYS A 369 2.51 -32.38 10.93
C LYS A 369 2.88 -33.13 9.65
N VAL A 370 2.60 -34.43 9.58
CA VAL A 370 2.84 -35.29 8.41
C VAL A 370 2.04 -34.85 7.18
N ASN A 371 0.89 -34.19 7.40
CA ASN A 371 0.00 -33.71 6.35
C ASN A 371 0.39 -32.31 5.82
N ALA A 372 1.50 -31.74 6.31
CA ALA A 372 2.01 -30.48 5.81
C ALA A 372 2.27 -30.59 4.29
N PRO A 373 1.76 -29.64 3.49
CA PRO A 373 1.96 -29.62 2.04
C PRO A 373 3.46 -29.56 1.70
N LYS A 374 3.85 -30.24 0.63
CA LYS A 374 5.25 -30.29 0.15
C LYS A 374 5.35 -29.75 -1.27
N GLY A 375 6.52 -29.19 -1.61
CA GLY A 375 6.85 -28.70 -2.96
C GLY A 375 7.17 -27.21 -3.02
N GLU A 376 7.92 -26.83 -4.05
CA GLU A 376 8.24 -25.44 -4.41
C GLU A 376 7.43 -25.02 -5.66
N ALA A 377 7.04 -23.75 -5.75
CA ALA A 377 6.53 -23.22 -7.01
C ALA A 377 7.67 -22.99 -8.01
N VAL A 378 7.45 -23.34 -9.27
CA VAL A 378 8.39 -23.03 -10.36
C VAL A 378 8.40 -21.52 -10.60
N ILE A 379 9.57 -20.90 -10.46
CA ILE A 379 9.81 -19.50 -10.88
C ILE A 379 10.69 -19.53 -12.12
N VAL A 380 10.25 -18.86 -13.17
CA VAL A 380 11.03 -18.68 -14.40
C VAL A 380 11.87 -17.42 -14.24
N THR A 381 13.19 -17.56 -14.26
CA THR A 381 14.10 -16.41 -14.31
C THR A 381 13.92 -15.69 -15.65
N ALA A 382 13.70 -14.38 -15.61
CA ALA A 382 13.56 -13.59 -16.84
C ALA A 382 14.90 -13.59 -17.61
N PRO A 383 14.88 -13.69 -18.95
CA PRO A 383 16.09 -13.63 -19.75
C PRO A 383 16.78 -12.26 -19.61
N THR A 384 18.10 -12.27 -19.45
CA THR A 384 18.92 -11.06 -19.36
C THR A 384 19.04 -10.42 -20.74
N LEU A 385 18.58 -9.19 -20.91
CA LEU A 385 18.73 -8.46 -22.18
C LEU A 385 20.18 -7.95 -22.27
N THR A 386 21.03 -8.62 -23.06
CA THR A 386 22.39 -8.15 -23.30
C THR A 386 22.40 -6.80 -24.03
N ARG A 387 23.28 -5.90 -23.58
CA ARG A 387 23.47 -4.48 -23.97
C ARG A 387 23.54 -4.15 -25.48
N SER A 388 23.54 -5.13 -26.37
CA SER A 388 23.75 -4.91 -27.82
C SER A 388 22.59 -4.21 -28.54
N VAL A 389 21.42 -4.07 -27.90
CA VAL A 389 20.22 -3.47 -28.53
C VAL A 389 20.12 -1.94 -28.32
N MET A 390 20.93 -1.36 -27.43
CA MET A 390 20.88 0.08 -27.12
C MET A 390 21.55 1.00 -28.16
N SER A 391 22.30 0.49 -29.14
CA SER A 391 23.04 1.35 -30.10
C SER A 391 22.19 1.92 -31.26
N ARG A 392 20.87 1.69 -31.28
CA ARG A 392 19.99 2.14 -32.38
C ARG A 392 18.83 3.06 -31.98
N MET A 393 18.85 3.64 -30.78
CA MET A 393 17.91 4.72 -30.46
C MET A 393 18.56 6.09 -30.67
N PRO A 394 17.92 7.03 -31.41
CA PRO A 394 18.45 8.39 -31.53
C PRO A 394 18.54 9.01 -30.13
N SER A 395 19.66 9.64 -29.84
CA SER A 395 19.97 10.24 -28.54
C SER A 395 18.90 11.26 -28.15
N TRP A 396 18.15 10.97 -27.07
CA TRP A 396 17.28 11.94 -26.44
C TRP A 396 18.13 12.88 -25.57
N THR A 397 18.11 14.18 -25.91
CA THR A 397 18.78 15.22 -25.13
C THR A 397 17.73 15.93 -24.28
N PRO A 398 17.85 15.98 -22.94
CA PRO A 398 16.89 16.69 -22.10
C PRO A 398 16.94 18.20 -22.39
N PRO A 399 15.79 18.91 -22.38
CA PRO A 399 15.78 20.35 -22.57
C PRO A 399 16.51 21.05 -21.40
N LYS A 400 17.40 21.99 -21.73
CA LYS A 400 18.11 22.82 -20.74
C LYS A 400 17.10 23.59 -19.89
N ARG A 401 17.20 23.48 -18.56
CA ARG A 401 16.46 24.34 -17.63
C ARG A 401 16.82 25.81 -17.93
N GLY A 402 15.82 26.61 -18.30
CA GLY A 402 15.97 28.06 -18.38
C GLY A 402 16.33 28.61 -17.01
N VAL A 403 17.47 29.29 -16.91
CA VAL A 403 17.86 30.07 -15.74
C VAL A 403 16.92 31.28 -15.67
N ALA A 404 16.11 31.35 -14.62
CA ALA A 404 15.26 32.50 -14.36
C ALA A 404 16.14 33.72 -14.02
N THR A 405 16.22 34.69 -14.92
CA THR A 405 16.82 36.00 -14.68
C THR A 405 15.98 36.80 -13.70
N ARG A 406 16.61 37.26 -12.60
CA ARG A 406 16.02 38.20 -11.62
C ARG A 406 15.60 39.51 -12.31
N PRO A 407 14.43 40.09 -11.98
CA PRO A 407 14.07 41.42 -12.47
C PRO A 407 14.84 42.51 -11.71
N THR A 408 15.53 43.36 -12.46
CA THR A 408 16.20 44.57 -11.96
C THR A 408 15.18 45.71 -11.74
N LYS A 409 15.20 46.32 -10.55
CA LYS A 409 14.45 47.56 -10.23
C LYS A 409 14.87 48.71 -11.16
N PRO A 410 13.96 49.57 -11.65
CA PRO A 410 14.34 50.79 -12.35
C PRO A 410 14.88 51.84 -11.37
N ARG A 411 16.07 52.37 -11.68
CA ARG A 411 16.62 53.59 -11.08
C ARG A 411 15.85 54.80 -11.61
N ARG A 412 15.43 55.67 -10.69
CA ARG A 412 15.03 57.06 -10.96
C ARG A 412 16.20 57.81 -11.60
N HIS A 413 15.92 58.60 -12.63
CA HIS A 413 16.73 59.76 -12.99
C HIS A 413 15.83 60.99 -13.01
N SER A 414 16.30 62.00 -12.25
CA SER A 414 16.09 63.45 -12.32
C SER A 414 14.88 63.98 -13.07
#